data_AF-A0A2A4X9I5-F1
#
_entry.id   AF-A0A2A4X9I5-F1
#
_cell.length_a   1.000
_cell.length_b   1.000
_cell.length_c   1.000
_cell.angle_alpha   90.00
_cell.angle_beta   90.00
_cell.angle_gamma   90.00
#
_symmetry.space_group_name_H-M   'P 1'
#
loop_
_entity.id
_entity.type
_entity.pdbx_description
1 polymer ?
#
loop_
_entity_poly.entity_id
_entity_poly.type
_entity_poly.pdbx_seq_one_letter_code
_entity_poly.pdbx_strand_id
1 'polypeptide(L)' 'MAKDQFTEQLEAYSRWKEDMMSQIKAYREWLADHEMSSPEDDLRMYEILDALDSDHITIGFAAEFSRGKTELINAIFFA' A
#
# COMPACT_ATOMS: atom_id res chain seq x y z
N MET A 1 11.22 20.17 -4.27
CA MET A 1 11.94 19.81 -3.02
C MET A 1 11.02 19.18 -1.98
N ALA A 2 9.99 19.85 -1.44
CA ALA A 2 9.05 19.20 -0.49
C ALA A 2 7.93 18.37 -1.17
N LYS A 3 7.43 18.82 -2.33
CA LYS A 3 6.44 18.08 -3.15
C LYS A 3 7.01 16.74 -3.62
N ASP A 4 8.23 16.76 -4.16
CA ASP A 4 8.90 15.56 -4.68
C ASP A 4 9.11 14.52 -3.57
N GLN A 5 9.53 14.95 -2.38
CA GLN A 5 9.70 14.06 -1.22
C GLN A 5 8.39 13.39 -0.79
N PHE A 6 7.26 14.09 -0.86
CA PHE A 6 5.95 13.52 -0.52
C PHE A 6 5.52 12.46 -1.54
N THR A 7 5.66 12.75 -2.83
CA THR A 7 5.37 11.78 -3.89
C THR A 7 6.28 10.56 -3.79
N GLU A 8 7.58 10.75 -3.55
CA GLU A 8 8.53 9.65 -3.35
C GLU A 8 8.14 8.76 -2.17
N GLN A 9 7.65 9.34 -1.07
CA GLN A 9 7.19 8.57 0.10
C GLN A 9 5.93 7.76 -0.20
N LEU A 10 4.96 8.32 -0.93
CA LEU A 10 3.76 7.59 -1.36
C LEU A 10 4.13 6.42 -2.27
N GLU A 11 5.00 6.66 -3.25
CA GLU A 11 5.47 5.59 -4.13
C GLU A 11 6.28 4.53 -3.39
N ALA A 12 7.14 4.94 -2.45
CA ALA A 12 7.91 4.01 -1.63
C ALA A 12 6.98 3.10 -0.81
N TYR A 13 5.90 3.66 -0.26
CA TYR A 13 4.88 2.87 0.43
C TYR A 13 4.19 1.88 -0.50
N SER A 14 3.73 2.33 -1.67
CA SER A 14 3.08 1.45 -2.65
C SER A 14 4.00 0.30 -3.08
N ARG A 15 5.27 0.60 -3.38
CA ARG A 15 6.28 -0.41 -3.72
C ARG A 15 6.49 -1.41 -2.58
N TRP A 16 6.66 -0.91 -1.35
CA TRP A 16 6.82 -1.77 -0.18
C TRP A 16 5.62 -2.72 0.01
N LYS A 17 4.40 -2.20 -0.16
CA LYS A 17 3.16 -2.99 -0.05
C LYS A 17 3.12 -4.10 -1.11
N GLU A 18 3.41 -3.77 -2.36
CA GLU A 18 3.47 -4.74 -3.46
C GLU A 18 4.54 -5.82 -3.23
N ASP A 19 5.74 -5.41 -2.82
CA ASP A 19 6.84 -6.33 -2.51
C ASP A 19 6.48 -7.28 -1.35
N MET A 20 5.82 -6.76 -0.31
CA MET A 20 5.38 -7.55 0.83
C MET A 20 4.32 -8.58 0.41
N MET A 21 3.32 -8.18 -0.37
CA MET A 21 2.31 -9.10 -0.90
C MET A 21 2.94 -10.19 -1.79
N SER A 22 3.93 -9.82 -2.60
CA SER A 22 4.68 -10.78 -3.43
C SER A 22 5.43 -11.79 -2.58
N GLN A 23 6.13 -11.35 -1.54
CA GLN A 23 6.87 -12.23 -0.63
C GLN A 23 5.96 -13.18 0.15
N ILE A 24 4.80 -12.71 0.62
CA ILE A 24 3.82 -13.56 1.30
C ILE A 24 3.27 -14.64 0.36
N LYS A 25 2.96 -14.28 -0.89
CA LYS A 25 2.50 -15.24 -1.90
C LYS A 25 3.58 -16.29 -2.20
N ALA A 26 4.82 -15.86 -2.41
CA ALA A 26 5.94 -16.77 -2.64
C ALA A 26 6.20 -17.71 -1.45
N TYR A 27 6.05 -17.21 -0.22
CA TYR A 27 6.17 -18.02 0.98
C TYR A 27 5.06 -19.07 1.07
N ARG A 28 3.82 -18.69 0.75
CA ARG A 28 2.69 -19.62 0.70
C ARG A 28 2.91 -20.72 -0.33
N GLU A 29 3.35 -20.37 -1.54
CA GLU A 29 3.68 -21.34 -2.59
C GLU A 29 4.80 -22.29 -2.13
N TRP A 30 5.86 -21.75 -1.53
CA TRP A 30 6.96 -22.55 -1.00
C TRP A 30 6.50 -23.57 0.07
N LEU A 31 5.62 -23.17 0.98
CA LEU A 31 5.06 -24.09 1.98
C LEU A 31 4.19 -25.18 1.37
N ALA A 32 3.40 -24.84 0.35
CA ALA A 32 2.57 -25.80 -0.37
C ALA A 32 3.45 -26.84 -1.10
N ASP A 33 4.51 -26.39 -1.77
CA ASP A 33 5.46 -27.24 -2.50
C ASP A 33 6.21 -28.23 -1.59
N HIS A 34 6.38 -27.87 -0.31
CA HIS A 34 7.07 -28.71 0.68
C HIS A 34 6.11 -29.50 1.57
N GLU A 35 4.80 -29.49 1.29
CA GLU A 35 3.76 -30.12 2.11
C GLU A 35 3.78 -29.66 3.58
N MET A 36 4.21 -28.41 3.81
CA MET A 36 4.33 -27.78 5.13
C MET A 36 3.19 -26.81 5.43
N SER A 37 2.27 -26.58 4.48
CA SER A 37 1.10 -25.73 4.67
C SER A 37 0.01 -26.46 5.47
N SER A 38 -0.52 -25.81 6.51
CA SER A 38 -1.79 -26.21 7.13
C SER A 38 -2.94 -25.33 6.63
N PRO A 39 -4.21 -25.79 6.75
CA PRO A 39 -5.38 -24.95 6.44
C PRO A 39 -5.44 -23.65 7.26
N GLU A 40 -4.87 -23.68 8.47
CA GLU A 40 -4.79 -22.52 9.37
C GLU A 40 -3.78 -21.50 8.84
N ASP A 41 -2.62 -21.95 8.35
CA ASP A 41 -1.60 -21.08 7.73
C ASP A 41 -2.13 -20.43 6.44
N ASP A 42 -2.83 -21.21 5.61
CA ASP A 42 -3.46 -20.72 4.39
C ASP A 42 -4.48 -19.62 4.68
N LEU A 43 -5.34 -19.83 5.68
CA LEU A 43 -6.33 -18.83 6.08
C LEU A 43 -5.66 -17.57 6.61
N ARG A 44 -4.60 -17.70 7.43
CA ARG A 44 -3.85 -16.55 7.94
C ARG A 44 -3.19 -15.75 6.83
N MET A 45 -2.56 -16.41 5.86
CA MET A 45 -1.95 -15.71 4.72
C MET A 45 -2.99 -15.03 3.85
N TYR A 46 -4.16 -15.66 3.67
CA TYR A 46 -5.29 -15.04 3.00
C TYR A 46 -5.75 -13.76 3.72
N GLU A 47 -5.98 -13.82 5.03
CA GLU A 47 -6.38 -12.66 5.85
C GLU A 47 -5.36 -11.52 5.75
N ILE A 48 -4.06 -11.82 5.80
CA ILE A 48 -3.00 -10.81 5.68
C ILE A 48 -3.00 -10.20 4.28
N LEU A 49 -3.12 -11.00 3.22
CA LEU A 49 -3.16 -10.50 1.86
C LEU A 49 -4.38 -9.62 1.61
N ASP A 50 -5.55 -9.99 2.16
CA ASP A 50 -6.79 -9.21 2.05
C ASP A 50 -6.71 -7.89 2.84
N ALA A 51 -6.13 -7.92 4.04
CA ALA A 51 -5.88 -6.73 4.84
C ALA A 51 -4.89 -5.78 4.16
N LEU A 52 -3.84 -6.31 3.54
CA LEU A 52 -2.92 -5.52 2.72
C LEU A 52 -3.68 -4.96 1.52
N ASP A 53 -4.38 -5.76 0.72
CA ASP A 53 -5.06 -5.30 -0.49
C ASP A 53 -6.03 -4.13 -0.21
N SER A 54 -6.84 -4.26 0.85
CA SER A 54 -7.83 -3.24 1.29
C SER A 54 -7.24 -1.99 1.94
N ASP A 55 -5.95 -2.01 2.31
CA ASP A 55 -5.28 -0.86 2.92
C ASP A 55 -5.09 0.29 1.94
N HIS A 56 -5.44 1.50 2.36
CA HIS A 56 -5.40 2.71 1.55
C HIS A 56 -4.90 3.90 2.38
N ILE A 57 -4.04 4.72 1.77
CA ILE A 57 -3.58 5.96 2.40
C ILE A 57 -4.69 7.03 2.27
N THR A 58 -5.22 7.46 3.41
CA THR A 58 -6.13 8.62 3.48
C THR A 58 -5.35 9.90 3.76
N ILE A 59 -5.46 10.90 2.88
CA ILE A 59 -4.77 12.18 3.01
C ILE A 59 -5.78 13.28 3.36
N GLY A 60 -5.59 13.92 4.51
CA GLY A 60 -6.40 15.06 4.95
C GLY A 60 -5.78 16.41 4.55
N PHE A 61 -6.45 17.16 3.67
CA PHE A 61 -6.02 18.52 3.31
C PHE A 61 -6.69 19.56 4.21
N ALA A 62 -5.90 20.28 5.01
CA ALA A 62 -6.35 21.44 5.77
C ALA A 62 -5.84 22.74 5.12
N ALA A 63 -6.74 23.70 4.91
CA ALA A 63 -6.41 25.03 4.40
C ALA A 63 -7.51 26.02 4.82
N GLU A 64 -7.21 27.32 4.85
CA GLU A 64 -8.19 28.37 5.07
C GLU A 64 -9.27 28.39 3.98
N PHE A 65 -10.46 28.83 4.33
CA PHE A 65 -11.63 28.80 3.45
C PHE A 65 -11.32 29.52 2.13
N SER A 66 -11.57 28.85 1.00
CA SER A 66 -11.61 29.39 -0.38
C SER A 66 -10.31 29.64 -1.17
N ARG A 67 -9.11 29.30 -0.69
CA ARG A 67 -7.90 29.46 -1.52
C ARG A 67 -7.10 28.18 -1.68
N GLY A 68 -7.06 27.68 -2.92
CA GLY A 68 -6.00 26.80 -3.39
C GLY A 68 -6.07 25.33 -2.96
N LYS A 69 -7.14 24.85 -2.30
CA LYS A 69 -7.24 23.41 -1.95
C LYS A 69 -7.27 22.53 -3.19
N THR A 70 -8.12 22.87 -4.16
CA THR A 70 -8.25 22.11 -5.40
C THR A 70 -6.99 22.24 -6.24
N GLU A 71 -6.40 23.44 -6.30
CA GLU A 71 -5.14 23.69 -7.00
C GLU A 71 -3.97 22.95 -6.36
N LEU A 72 -3.92 22.82 -5.03
CA LEU A 72 -2.90 22.05 -4.31
C LEU A 72 -3.05 20.56 -4.58
N ILE A 73 -4.27 20.01 -4.55
CA ILE A 73 -4.54 18.62 -4.92
C ILE A 73 -4.07 18.38 -6.36
N ASN A 74 -4.48 19.24 -7.30
CA ASN A 74 -4.09 19.09 -8.70
C ASN A 74 -2.59 19.21 -8.90
N ALA A 75 -1.94 20.13 -8.18
CA ALA A 75 -0.49 20.29 -8.23
C ALA A 75 0.25 19.10 -7.62
N ILE A 76 -0.29 18.39 -6.62
CA ILE A 76 0.37 17.24 -6.00
C ILE A 76 0.18 15.96 -6.81
N PHE A 77 -1.01 15.73 -7.38
CA PHE A 77 -1.36 14.45 -8.02
C PHE A 77 -1.31 14.45 -9.55
N PHE A 78 -1.40 15.61 -10.22
CA PHE A 78 -1.61 15.68 -11.68
C PHE A 78 -0.65 16.63 -12.43
N ALA A 79 0.31 17.26 -11.77
CA ALA A 79 1.28 18.19 -12.35
C ALA A 79 2.71 17.72 -12.15
#